data_AF-A0A2N2J0P7-F1
#
_entry.id   AF-A0A2N2J0P7-F1
#
_cell.length_a   1.000
_cell.length_b   1.000
_cell.length_c   1.000
_cell.angle_alpha   90.00
_cell.angle_beta   90.00
_cell.angle_gamma   90.00
#
_symmetry.space_group_name_H-M   'P 1'
#
loop_
_entity.id
_entity.type
_entity.pdbx_description
1 polymer ?
#
loop_
_entity_poly.entity_id
_entity_poly.type
_entity_poly.pdbx_seq_one_letter_code
_entity_poly.pdbx_strand_id
1 'polypeptide(L)'
;MQISQKRKDDQQDVLLEELLREKAAVLSRAGFAVDEAIGKLTNIDREIEGKISLLNSLDWNDHAAEASRKKQIICEEINACIDHFNTIHQKAELQYYYLIVTREALGFRRHETIREIYRIPEKKKKYGKFDG
;
A
#
# COMPACT_ATOMS: atom_id res chain seq x y z
N MET A 1 -18.91 5.35 53.47
CA MET A 1 -17.87 5.94 52.59
C MET A 1 -17.41 4.97 51.48
N GLN A 2 -17.20 3.67 51.78
CA GLN A 2 -16.77 2.64 50.79
C GLN A 2 -17.61 2.49 49.51
N ILE A 3 -18.94 2.63 49.57
CA ILE A 3 -19.83 2.51 48.39
C ILE A 3 -19.63 3.64 47.37
N SER A 4 -19.12 4.81 47.82
CA SER A 4 -18.82 5.94 46.95
C SER A 4 -17.44 5.83 46.30
N GLN A 5 -16.49 5.11 46.91
CA GLN A 5 -15.22 4.78 46.28
C GLN A 5 -15.43 3.73 45.18
N LYS A 6 -16.12 2.63 45.50
CA LYS A 6 -16.36 1.54 44.54
C LYS A 6 -17.03 2.00 43.24
N ARG A 7 -18.04 2.86 43.33
CA ARG A 7 -18.70 3.44 42.15
C ARG A 7 -17.79 4.35 41.31
N LYS A 8 -16.80 5.01 41.93
CA LYS A 8 -15.82 5.83 41.21
C LYS A 8 -14.80 4.95 40.50
N ASP A 9 -14.37 3.85 41.13
CA ASP A 9 -13.47 2.87 40.54
C ASP A 9 -14.15 2.19 39.33
N ASP A 10 -15.41 1.76 39.47
CA ASP A 10 -16.19 1.18 38.36
C ASP A 10 -16.34 2.16 37.18
N GLN A 11 -16.52 3.46 37.44
CA GLN A 11 -16.58 4.49 36.39
C GLN A 11 -15.23 4.73 35.73
N GLN A 12 -14.13 4.67 36.48
CA GLN A 12 -12.78 4.80 35.92
C GLN A 12 -12.43 3.62 35.02
N ASP A 13 -12.83 2.42 35.39
CA ASP A 13 -12.62 1.21 34.58
C ASP A 13 -13.36 1.28 33.25
N VAL A 14 -14.62 1.74 33.25
CA VAL A 14 -15.40 1.94 32.02
C VAL A 14 -14.72 2.96 31.09
N LEU A 15 -14.30 4.11 31.64
CA LEU A 15 -13.61 5.14 30.85
C LEU A 15 -12.28 4.64 30.28
N LEU A 16 -11.55 3.82 31.04
CA LEU A 16 -10.31 3.21 30.58
C LEU A 16 -10.57 2.22 29.44
N GLU A 17 -11.61 1.39 29.54
CA GLU A 17 -12.00 0.46 28.49
C GLU A 17 -12.39 1.18 27.20
N GLU A 18 -13.22 2.23 27.30
CA GLU A 18 -13.62 3.05 26.16
C GLU A 18 -12.41 3.66 25.46
N LEU A 19 -11.49 4.27 26.23
CA LEU A 19 -10.25 4.83 25.69
C LEU A 19 -9.40 3.77 24.99
N LEU A 20 -9.25 2.57 25.56
CA LEU A 20 -8.51 1.48 24.94
C LEU A 20 -9.16 1.04 23.62
N ARG A 21 -10.49 0.94 23.59
CA ARG A 21 -11.25 0.59 22.39
C ARG A 21 -11.09 1.63 21.29
N GLU A 22 -11.16 2.92 21.62
CA GLU A 22 -10.94 4.01 20.67
C GLU A 22 -9.52 3.98 20.08
N LYS A 23 -8.50 3.81 20.93
CA LYS A 23 -7.11 3.67 20.50
C LYS A 23 -6.91 2.47 19.56
N ALA A 24 -7.48 1.32 19.91
CA ALA A 24 -7.43 0.13 19.07
C ALA A 24 -8.11 0.38 17.71
N ALA A 25 -9.27 1.03 17.69
CA ALA A 25 -9.99 1.34 16.46
C ALA A 25 -9.21 2.30 15.55
N VAL A 26 -8.56 3.33 16.12
CA VAL A 26 -7.72 4.27 15.36
C VAL A 26 -6.53 3.56 14.73
N LEU A 27 -5.80 2.74 15.50
CA LEU A 27 -4.66 1.95 15.00
C LEU A 27 -5.08 0.96 13.92
N SER A 28 -6.21 0.29 14.12
CA SER A 28 -6.77 -0.66 13.16
C SER A 28 -7.06 0.01 11.83
N ARG A 29 -7.74 1.17 11.82
CA ARG A 29 -8.01 1.93 10.59
C ARG A 29 -6.74 2.38 9.89
N ALA A 30 -5.75 2.88 10.63
CA ALA A 30 -4.48 3.30 10.06
C ALA A 30 -3.73 2.12 9.43
N GLY A 31 -3.70 0.96 10.11
CA GLY A 31 -3.11 -0.27 9.59
C GLY A 31 -3.81 -0.77 8.32
N PHE A 32 -5.15 -0.83 8.33
CA PHE A 32 -5.92 -1.24 7.15
C PHE A 32 -5.69 -0.33 5.94
N ALA A 33 -5.56 0.98 6.16
CA ALA A 33 -5.31 1.92 5.07
C ALA A 33 -3.99 1.62 4.34
N VAL A 34 -2.95 1.21 5.08
CA VAL A 34 -1.65 0.82 4.51
C VAL A 34 -1.77 -0.53 3.80
N ASP A 35 -2.41 -1.51 4.43
CA ASP A 35 -2.61 -2.85 3.87
C ASP A 35 -3.37 -2.80 2.54
N GLU A 36 -4.44 -2.00 2.46
CA GLU A 36 -5.22 -1.81 1.24
C GLU A 36 -4.36 -1.23 0.10
N ALA A 37 -3.47 -0.29 0.40
CA ALA A 37 -2.59 0.29 -0.60
C ALA A 37 -1.52 -0.69 -1.07
N ILE A 38 -0.94 -1.49 -0.17
CA ILE A 38 -0.01 -2.58 -0.52
C ILE A 38 -0.71 -3.64 -1.38
N GLY A 39 -1.95 -3.99 -1.07
CA GLY A 39 -2.78 -4.89 -1.88
C GLY A 39 -2.97 -4.36 -3.30
N LYS A 40 -3.26 -3.05 -3.45
CA LYS A 40 -3.36 -2.40 -4.77
C LYS A 40 -2.05 -2.42 -5.53
N LEU A 41 -0.93 -2.11 -4.86
CA LEU A 41 0.41 -2.20 -5.48
C LEU A 41 0.69 -3.60 -6.01
N THR A 42 0.39 -4.63 -5.21
CA THR A 42 0.58 -6.03 -5.59
C THR A 42 -0.24 -6.41 -6.82
N ASN A 43 -1.47 -5.94 -6.91
CA ASN A 43 -2.34 -6.22 -8.07
C ASN A 43 -1.84 -5.54 -9.33
N ILE A 44 -1.44 -4.26 -9.24
CA ILE A 44 -0.88 -3.52 -10.38
C ILE A 44 0.45 -4.14 -10.81
N ASP A 45 1.26 -4.61 -9.86
CA ASP A 45 2.53 -5.27 -10.19
C ASP A 45 2.31 -6.53 -11.03
N ARG A 46 1.36 -7.38 -10.63
CA ARG A 46 0.98 -8.57 -11.42
C ARG A 46 0.46 -8.20 -12.81
N GLU A 47 -0.26 -7.09 -12.94
CA GLU A 47 -0.72 -6.60 -14.25
C GLU A 47 0.47 -6.20 -15.14
N ILE A 48 1.44 -5.46 -14.58
CA ILE A 48 2.67 -5.09 -15.27
C ILE A 48 3.43 -6.34 -15.72
N GLU A 49 3.64 -7.30 -14.82
CA GLU A 49 4.33 -8.57 -15.11
C GLU A 49 3.61 -9.38 -16.21
N GLY A 50 2.27 -9.42 -16.17
CA GLY A 50 1.45 -10.07 -17.19
C GLY A 50 1.62 -9.43 -18.56
N LYS A 51 1.61 -8.09 -18.64
CA LYS A 51 1.80 -7.35 -19.90
C LYS A 51 3.23 -7.52 -20.44
N ILE A 52 4.25 -7.50 -19.58
CA ILE A 52 5.64 -7.77 -19.98
C ILE A 52 5.78 -9.20 -20.53
N SER A 53 5.15 -10.18 -19.86
CA SER A 53 5.17 -11.58 -20.30
C SER A 53 4.50 -11.74 -21.67
N LEU A 54 3.35 -11.09 -21.87
CA LEU A 54 2.66 -11.06 -23.17
C LEU A 54 3.57 -10.47 -24.25
N LEU A 55 4.19 -9.31 -24.00
CA LEU A 55 5.10 -8.64 -24.93
C LEU A 55 6.27 -9.52 -25.36
N ASN A 56 6.83 -10.30 -24.42
CA ASN A 56 7.95 -11.20 -24.67
C ASN A 56 7.53 -12.50 -25.39
N SER A 57 6.28 -12.92 -25.24
CA SER A 57 5.75 -14.16 -25.84
C SER A 57 5.28 -14.00 -27.30
N LEU A 58 5.04 -12.78 -27.74
CA LEU A 58 4.58 -12.49 -29.10
C LEU A 58 5.71 -12.72 -30.11
N ASP A 59 5.43 -13.53 -31.13
CA ASP A 59 6.29 -13.67 -32.29
C ASP A 59 6.07 -12.48 -33.23
N TRP A 60 7.08 -11.62 -33.34
CA TRP A 60 7.01 -10.34 -34.05
C TRP A 60 7.41 -10.45 -35.54
N ASN A 61 7.41 -11.67 -36.09
CA ASN A 61 7.78 -11.94 -37.48
C ASN A 61 6.72 -11.49 -38.53
N ASP A 62 5.50 -11.14 -38.10
CA ASP A 62 4.47 -10.58 -38.98
C ASP A 62 4.74 -9.11 -39.30
N HIS A 63 4.71 -8.75 -40.60
CA HIS A 63 4.76 -7.38 -41.15
C HIS A 63 5.37 -6.31 -40.22
N ALA A 64 6.68 -6.05 -40.37
CA ALA A 64 7.51 -5.23 -39.47
C ALA A 64 6.87 -3.91 -38.96
N ALA A 65 6.09 -3.21 -39.78
CA ALA A 65 5.41 -1.97 -39.39
C ALA A 65 4.24 -2.18 -38.41
N GLU A 66 3.46 -3.25 -38.56
CA GLU A 66 2.32 -3.56 -37.69
C GLU A 66 2.77 -4.16 -36.36
N ALA A 67 3.78 -5.04 -36.40
CA ALA A 67 4.43 -5.57 -35.20
C ALA A 67 5.05 -4.44 -34.34
N SER A 68 5.76 -3.50 -34.96
CA SER A 68 6.35 -2.36 -34.27
C SER A 68 5.29 -1.48 -33.60
N ARG A 69 4.18 -1.18 -34.30
CA ARG A 69 3.08 -0.39 -33.73
C ARG A 69 2.40 -1.10 -32.55
N LYS A 70 2.12 -2.40 -32.67
CA LYS A 70 1.51 -3.19 -31.58
C LYS A 70 2.43 -3.24 -30.34
N LYS A 71 3.73 -3.43 -30.56
CA LYS A 71 4.73 -3.41 -29.48
C LYS A 71 4.77 -2.07 -28.77
N GLN A 72 4.76 -0.96 -29.52
CA GLN A 72 4.73 0.39 -28.95
C GLN A 72 3.50 0.62 -28.07
N ILE A 73 2.31 0.19 -28.52
CA ILE A 73 1.06 0.30 -27.74
C ILE A 73 1.19 -0.48 -26.41
N ILE A 74 1.69 -1.71 -26.44
CA ILE A 74 1.87 -2.51 -25.22
C ILE A 74 2.88 -1.86 -24.27
N CYS A 75 3.98 -1.31 -24.80
CA CYS A 75 4.95 -0.56 -23.98
C CYS A 75 4.33 0.69 -23.32
N GLU A 76 3.47 1.41 -24.04
CA GLU A 76 2.74 2.56 -23.49
C GLU A 76 1.77 2.14 -22.38
N GLU A 77 1.04 1.04 -22.57
CA GLU A 77 0.17 0.48 -21.52
C GLU A 77 0.96 0.08 -20.27
N ILE A 78 2.08 -0.64 -20.43
CA ILE A 78 2.95 -0.99 -19.31
C ILE A 78 3.41 0.28 -18.58
N ASN A 79 3.81 1.31 -19.32
CA ASN A 79 4.26 2.56 -18.76
C ASN A 79 3.14 3.34 -18.03
N ALA A 80 1.90 3.24 -18.49
CA ALA A 80 0.73 3.79 -17.79
C ALA A 80 0.46 3.02 -16.48
N CYS A 81 0.55 1.69 -16.48
CA CYS A 81 0.45 0.87 -15.27
C CYS A 81 1.56 1.23 -14.27
N ILE A 82 2.79 1.47 -14.73
CA ILE A 82 3.91 1.92 -13.88
C ILE A 82 3.64 3.29 -13.24
N ASP A 83 3.06 4.25 -13.99
CA ASP A 83 2.68 5.54 -13.41
C ASP A 83 1.60 5.38 -12.35
N HIS A 84 0.62 4.53 -12.63
CA HIS A 84 -0.44 4.23 -11.67
C HIS A 84 0.14 3.58 -10.40
N PHE A 85 1.03 2.59 -10.56
CA PHE A 85 1.76 1.96 -9.46
C PHE A 85 2.50 3.01 -8.63
N ASN A 86 3.28 3.88 -9.26
CA ASN A 86 4.07 4.91 -8.58
C ASN A 86 3.20 5.95 -7.87
N THR A 87 2.00 6.22 -8.38
CA THR A 87 1.01 7.09 -7.72
C THR A 87 0.47 6.44 -6.45
N ILE A 88 0.08 5.16 -6.53
CA ILE A 88 -0.38 4.40 -5.36
C ILE A 88 0.76 4.22 -4.35
N HIS A 89 2.01 4.07 -4.80
CA HIS A 89 3.18 3.98 -3.94
C HIS A 89 3.32 5.21 -3.05
N GLN A 90 3.21 6.42 -3.63
CA GLN A 90 3.25 7.66 -2.84
C GLN A 90 2.12 7.72 -1.80
N LYS A 91 0.92 7.23 -2.15
CA LYS A 91 -0.19 7.13 -1.21
C LYS A 91 0.09 6.14 -0.08
N ALA A 92 0.68 4.99 -0.39
CA ALA A 92 1.08 3.99 0.58
C ALA A 92 2.14 4.54 1.55
N GLU A 93 3.14 5.26 1.04
CA GLU A 93 4.16 5.93 1.86
C GLU A 93 3.53 6.92 2.85
N LEU A 94 2.58 7.73 2.38
CA LEU A 94 1.87 8.68 3.22
C LEU A 94 1.01 8.00 4.29
N GLN A 95 0.28 6.95 3.93
CA GLN A 95 -0.52 6.17 4.89
C GLN A 95 0.37 5.48 5.93
N TYR A 96 1.51 4.94 5.51
CA TYR A 96 2.49 4.33 6.41
C TYR A 96 3.06 5.36 7.39
N TYR A 97 3.40 6.56 6.89
CA TYR A 97 3.81 7.67 7.75
C TYR A 97 2.75 7.99 8.81
N TYR A 98 1.47 8.10 8.42
CA TYR A 98 0.39 8.34 9.39
C TYR A 98 0.19 7.21 10.39
N LEU A 99 0.39 5.95 10.00
CA LEU A 99 0.39 4.82 10.93
C LEU A 99 1.49 4.98 11.99
N ILE A 100 2.70 5.36 11.58
CA ILE A 100 3.82 5.57 12.52
C ILE A 100 3.51 6.73 13.47
N VAL A 101 3.11 7.89 12.96
CA VAL A 101 2.76 9.06 13.78
C VAL A 101 1.63 8.73 14.77
N THR A 102 0.61 8.01 14.32
CA THR A 102 -0.51 7.57 15.18
C THR A 102 -0.01 6.66 16.30
N ARG A 103 0.90 5.73 16.00
CA ARG A 103 1.50 4.84 16.99
C ARG A 103 2.33 5.62 18.01
N GLU A 104 3.14 6.56 17.57
CA GLU A 104 3.97 7.40 18.44
C GLU A 104 3.13 8.29 19.36
N ALA A 105 2.07 8.91 18.83
CA ALA A 105 1.12 9.72 19.59
C ALA A 105 0.40 8.91 20.70
N LEU A 106 0.25 7.59 20.49
CA LEU A 106 -0.31 6.66 21.47
C LEU A 106 0.75 5.99 22.37
N GLY A 107 2.02 6.35 22.23
CA GLY A 107 3.13 5.88 23.06
C GLY A 107 3.88 4.65 22.55
N PHE A 108 3.58 4.15 21.35
CA PHE A 108 4.26 3.00 20.75
C PHE A 108 5.50 3.44 19.97
N ARG A 109 6.70 3.17 20.51
CA ARG A 109 7.99 3.64 19.94
C ARG A 109 8.84 2.58 19.22
N ARG A 110 8.44 1.31 19.27
CA ARG A 110 9.12 0.22 18.55
C ARG A 110 8.41 -0.03 17.22
N HIS A 111 9.15 0.12 16.13
CA HIS A 111 8.60 0.08 14.77
C HIS A 111 9.20 -1.04 13.90
N GLU A 112 10.11 -1.87 14.44
CA GLU A 112 10.77 -2.95 13.70
C GLU A 112 9.76 -3.91 13.05
N THR A 113 8.89 -4.52 13.85
CA THR A 113 7.84 -5.43 13.36
C THR A 113 6.88 -4.76 12.39
N ILE A 114 6.70 -3.44 12.49
CA ILE A 114 5.75 -2.69 11.64
C ILE A 114 6.36 -2.39 10.28
N ARG A 115 7.69 -2.24 10.19
CA ARG A 115 8.41 -2.21 8.90
C ARG A 115 8.35 -3.55 8.18
N GLU A 116 8.33 -4.65 8.92
CA GLU A 116 8.20 -6.00 8.37
C GLU A 116 6.79 -6.29 7.86
N ILE A 117 5.76 -5.99 8.68
CA ILE A 117 4.35 -6.23 8.33
C ILE A 117 3.93 -5.39 7.11
N TYR A 118 4.27 -4.10 7.11
CA TYR A 118 3.82 -3.16 6.09
C TYR A 118 4.95 -2.78 5.13
N ARG A 119 5.64 -3.78 4.59
CA ARG A 119 6.70 -3.56 3.61
C ARG A 119 6.12 -3.06 2.29
N ILE A 120 6.38 -1.79 1.98
CA ILE A 120 6.00 -1.18 0.69
C ILE A 120 7.04 -1.57 -0.37
N PRO A 121 6.64 -2.09 -1.54
CA PRO A 121 7.56 -2.39 -2.64
C PRO A 121 8.16 -1.11 -3.22
N GLU A 122 9.38 -1.17 -3.74
CA GLU A 122 10.08 -0.03 -4.35
C GLU A 122 9.35 0.54 -5.58
N LYS A 123 9.58 1.83 -5.87
CA LYS A 123 9.08 2.49 -7.09
C LYS A 123 9.63 1.80 -8.35
N LYS A 124 8.77 1.74 -9.38
CA LYS A 124 9.14 1.14 -10.66
C LYS A 124 9.63 2.19 -11.65
N LYS A 125 10.68 1.85 -12.38
CA LYS A 125 11.16 2.65 -13.51
C LYS A 125 10.31 2.37 -14.74
N LYS A 126 10.20 3.36 -15.63
CA LYS A 126 9.57 3.20 -16.93
C LYS A 126 10.16 2.02 -17.69
N TYR A 127 9.29 1.25 -18.33
CA TYR A 127 9.68 0.23 -19.27
C TYR A 127 10.27 0.92 -20.51
N GLY A 128 11.45 0.46 -20.94
CA GLY A 128 12.30 1.15 -21.92
C GLY A 128 11.56 1.57 -23.19
N LYS A 129 11.99 2.69 -23.80
CA LYS A 129 11.53 3.07 -25.13
C LYS A 129 11.97 1.99 -26.12
N PHE A 130 11.06 1.60 -27.00
CA PHE A 130 11.42 0.79 -28.14
C PHE A 130 12.11 1.70 -29.15
N ASP A 131 13.45 1.68 -29.15
CA ASP A 131 14.22 2.24 -30.25
C ASP A 131 14.09 1.24 -31.40
N GLY A 132 13.33 1.64 -32.41
CA GLY A 132 12.87 0.78 -33.53
C GLY A 132 13.99 0.23 -34.40
#